data_AF-A0A7L7L0I7-F1
#
_entry.id   AF-A0A7L7L0I7-F1
#
_cell.length_a   1.000
_cell.length_b   1.000
_cell.length_c   1.000
_cell.angle_alpha   90.00
_cell.angle_beta   90.00
_cell.angle_gamma   90.00
#
_symmetry.space_group_name_H-M   'P 1'
#
loop_
_entity.id
_entity.type
_entity.pdbx_description
1 polymer ?
#
loop_
_entity_poly.entity_id
_entity_poly.type
_entity_poly.pdbx_seq_one_letter_code
_entity_poly.pdbx_strand_id
1 'polypeptide(L)'
;MRKIIFTLMILFGVGMSFEPTVVSAATDDFNIKIDGKFADWDDKPKHDVYYDYGPVKEASLLADDKYIYYYVSMSKSHKDTYPFQTIDYQLTVGNRQHTIYIKNAWDIKPNKNTKVLLQDTSNGDRNLVNSPAIVHRFVGPGYDYAIMECRIPYEDLDATSMAGQKISMKTPQLGMQIITAVGGSTGPFVLAGVGVIIAAFGIFKYRKRKIVK
;
A
#
# COMPACT_ATOMS: atom_id res chain seq x y z
N MET A 1 -6.54 -25.88 66.24
CA MET A 1 -7.31 -26.60 65.20
C MET A 1 -6.74 -26.24 63.84
N ARG A 2 -6.46 -27.26 63.02
CA ARG A 2 -5.91 -27.18 61.65
C ARG A 2 -6.81 -26.35 60.73
N LYS A 3 -6.19 -25.56 59.84
CA LYS A 3 -6.21 -25.76 58.36
C LYS A 3 -5.08 -24.93 57.73
N ILE A 4 -4.05 -25.64 57.31
CA ILE A 4 -2.97 -25.25 56.38
C ILE A 4 -3.55 -25.27 54.95
N ILE A 5 -2.99 -24.48 54.01
CA ILE A 5 -2.74 -24.75 52.56
C ILE A 5 -2.50 -23.39 51.88
N PHE A 6 -1.54 -23.14 50.99
CA PHE A 6 -0.22 -23.70 50.68
C PHE A 6 0.37 -22.65 49.72
N THR A 7 1.58 -22.15 49.99
CA THR A 7 2.37 -21.39 49.02
C THR A 7 2.80 -22.33 47.89
N LEU A 8 2.61 -21.94 46.63
CA LEU A 8 3.41 -22.49 45.52
C LEU A 8 3.99 -21.35 44.69
N MET A 9 5.24 -21.06 45.01
CA MET A 9 6.20 -20.38 44.17
C MET A 9 6.82 -21.48 43.29
N ILE A 10 6.48 -21.53 42.00
CA ILE A 10 7.18 -22.38 41.04
C ILE A 10 8.07 -21.48 40.20
N LEU A 11 9.36 -21.52 40.52
CA LEU A 11 10.43 -21.33 39.54
C LEU A 11 10.26 -22.39 38.45
N PHE A 12 10.00 -21.96 37.21
CA PHE A 12 10.45 -22.71 36.03
C PHE A 12 11.34 -21.78 35.23
N GLY A 13 12.64 -21.96 35.40
CA GLY A 13 13.59 -21.59 34.38
C GLY A 13 13.34 -22.50 33.17
N VAL A 14 12.76 -21.93 32.12
CA VAL A 14 13.01 -22.39 30.76
C VAL A 14 13.81 -21.25 30.14
N GLY A 15 15.08 -21.50 29.84
CA GLY A 15 15.81 -20.68 28.90
C GLY A 15 15.08 -20.79 27.57
N MET A 16 14.11 -19.90 27.34
CA MET A 16 13.63 -19.63 26.00
C MET A 16 14.75 -18.84 25.34
N SER A 17 15.69 -19.56 24.75
CA SER A 17 16.39 -19.07 23.58
C SER A 17 15.29 -18.65 22.61
N PHE A 18 15.04 -17.34 22.55
CA PHE A 18 14.38 -16.76 21.39
C PHE A 18 15.35 -16.94 20.24
N GLU A 19 15.38 -18.13 19.66
CA GLU A 19 15.85 -18.24 18.30
C GLU A 19 14.92 -17.34 17.50
N PRO A 20 15.43 -16.28 16.85
CA PRO A 20 14.59 -15.55 15.93
C PRO A 20 14.09 -16.57 14.93
N THR A 21 12.79 -16.86 14.96
CA THR A 21 12.15 -17.56 13.86
C THR A 21 12.42 -16.71 12.63
N VAL A 22 13.36 -17.16 11.81
CA VAL A 22 13.48 -16.75 10.42
C VAL A 22 12.20 -17.25 9.76
N VAL A 23 11.15 -16.44 9.86
CA VAL A 23 9.96 -16.61 9.02
C VAL A 23 10.48 -16.36 7.62
N SER A 24 10.62 -17.43 6.84
CA SER A 24 10.88 -17.30 5.42
C SER A 24 9.76 -16.43 4.87
N ALA A 25 10.12 -15.28 4.32
CA ALA A 25 9.20 -14.48 3.54
C ALA A 25 8.56 -15.42 2.52
N ALA A 26 7.24 -15.60 2.60
CA ALA A 26 6.52 -16.19 1.50
C ALA A 26 6.92 -15.37 0.26
N THR A 27 7.37 -16.06 -0.79
CA THR A 27 7.51 -15.46 -2.11
C THR A 27 6.09 -15.17 -2.56
N ASP A 28 5.52 -14.06 -2.08
CA ASP A 28 4.16 -13.65 -2.35
C ASP A 28 4.07 -13.28 -3.82
N ASP A 29 3.83 -14.27 -4.68
CA ASP A 29 3.34 -14.00 -6.03
C ASP A 29 1.93 -13.46 -5.89
N PHE A 30 1.80 -12.13 -5.95
CA PHE A 30 0.52 -11.45 -5.85
C PHE A 30 -0.43 -11.79 -7.00
N ASN A 31 0.04 -12.51 -8.03
CA ASN A 31 -0.71 -12.87 -9.24
C ASN A 31 -1.29 -11.65 -9.98
N ILE A 32 -0.65 -10.48 -9.82
CA ILE A 32 -1.06 -9.22 -10.43
C ILE A 32 -0.55 -9.15 -11.88
N LYS A 33 -1.46 -8.86 -12.81
CA LYS A 33 -1.19 -8.72 -14.24
C LYS A 33 -1.59 -7.32 -14.68
N ILE A 34 -0.64 -6.57 -15.21
CA ILE A 34 -0.89 -5.24 -15.77
C ILE A 34 -1.57 -5.36 -17.13
N ASP A 35 -2.89 -5.59 -17.13
CA ASP A 35 -3.72 -5.84 -18.33
C ASP A 35 -4.97 -4.94 -18.44
N GLY A 36 -5.22 -4.10 -17.42
CA GLY A 36 -6.31 -3.15 -17.31
C GLY A 36 -7.68 -3.78 -17.05
N LYS A 37 -7.74 -5.00 -16.51
CA LYS A 37 -8.99 -5.61 -16.00
C LYS A 37 -9.22 -5.37 -14.51
N PHE A 38 -8.16 -5.09 -13.75
CA PHE A 38 -8.16 -4.70 -12.34
C PHE A 38 -8.74 -5.71 -11.32
N ALA A 39 -9.36 -6.81 -11.74
CA ALA A 39 -9.99 -7.80 -10.84
C ALA A 39 -8.98 -8.53 -9.94
N ASP A 40 -7.71 -8.59 -10.35
CA ASP A 40 -6.58 -9.08 -9.56
C ASP A 40 -6.26 -8.22 -8.33
N TRP A 41 -6.81 -7.01 -8.27
CA TRP A 41 -6.67 -6.11 -7.13
C TRP A 41 -7.79 -6.25 -6.11
N ASP A 42 -8.92 -6.90 -6.42
CA ASP A 42 -10.15 -6.87 -5.59
C ASP A 42 -9.91 -7.33 -4.14
N ASP A 43 -9.13 -8.39 -3.95
CA ASP A 43 -8.77 -8.99 -2.67
C ASP A 43 -7.52 -8.36 -2.01
N LYS A 44 -6.84 -7.44 -2.69
CA LYS A 44 -5.64 -6.79 -2.18
C LYS A 44 -5.98 -5.68 -1.18
N PRO A 45 -5.15 -5.49 -0.13
CA PRO A 45 -5.36 -4.43 0.85
C PRO A 45 -5.32 -3.06 0.16
N LYS A 46 -6.28 -2.20 0.50
CA LYS A 46 -6.42 -0.86 -0.06
C LYS A 46 -6.56 0.16 1.06
N HIS A 47 -6.12 1.38 0.78
CA HIS A 47 -6.10 2.49 1.72
C HIS A 47 -6.79 3.70 1.13
N ASP A 48 -7.55 4.39 1.97
CA ASP A 48 -8.21 5.63 1.62
C ASP A 48 -7.18 6.74 1.49
N VAL A 49 -7.23 7.45 0.38
CA VAL A 49 -6.41 8.64 0.11
C VAL A 49 -7.35 9.82 -0.09
N TYR A 50 -7.19 10.87 0.70
CA TYR A 50 -8.14 11.96 0.75
C TYR A 50 -7.53 13.25 1.29
N TYR A 51 -8.19 14.34 0.92
CA TYR A 51 -8.18 15.60 1.64
C TYR A 51 -9.49 15.73 2.42
N ASP A 52 -9.57 16.70 3.34
CA ASP A 52 -10.78 16.94 4.14
C ASP A 52 -12.02 17.29 3.28
N TYR A 53 -11.78 17.70 2.04
CA TYR A 53 -12.80 17.99 1.04
C TYR A 53 -12.56 17.18 -0.24
N GLY A 54 -13.65 16.77 -0.89
CA GLY A 54 -13.66 16.10 -2.18
C GLY A 54 -13.83 14.58 -2.08
N PRO A 55 -13.76 13.87 -3.22
CA PRO A 55 -13.95 12.44 -3.25
C PRO A 55 -12.80 11.71 -2.56
N VAL A 56 -13.12 10.60 -1.92
CA VAL A 56 -12.14 9.65 -1.36
C VAL A 56 -11.60 8.81 -2.51
N LYS A 57 -10.28 8.75 -2.62
CA LYS A 57 -9.55 7.90 -3.55
C LYS A 57 -9.16 6.63 -2.81
N GLU A 58 -8.77 5.62 -3.56
CA GLU A 58 -8.34 4.36 -2.98
C GLU A 58 -7.06 3.89 -3.66
N ALA A 59 -6.09 3.42 -2.88
CA ALA A 59 -4.82 2.94 -3.43
C ALA A 59 -4.29 1.72 -2.68
N SER A 60 -3.55 0.88 -3.41
CA SER A 60 -2.88 -0.31 -2.88
C SER A 60 -1.41 -0.27 -3.28
N LEU A 61 -0.53 -0.61 -2.35
CA LEU A 61 0.90 -0.73 -2.59
C LEU A 61 1.35 -2.09 -2.06
N LEU A 62 1.96 -2.87 -2.93
CA LEU A 62 2.46 -4.21 -2.63
C LEU A 62 3.88 -4.33 -3.16
N ALA A 63 4.69 -5.18 -2.54
CA ALA A 63 6.05 -5.41 -2.99
C ALA A 63 6.52 -6.82 -2.67
N ASP A 64 7.17 -7.46 -3.64
CA ASP A 64 7.85 -8.75 -3.48
C ASP A 64 9.36 -8.60 -3.72
N ASP A 65 10.04 -9.72 -3.97
CA ASP A 65 11.47 -9.78 -4.26
C ASP A 65 11.85 -9.18 -5.63
N LYS A 66 10.89 -9.02 -6.54
CA LYS A 66 11.11 -8.62 -7.93
C LYS A 66 10.51 -7.27 -8.28
N TYR A 67 9.35 -6.96 -7.73
CA TYR A 67 8.50 -5.87 -8.19
C TYR A 67 7.86 -5.10 -7.03
N ILE A 68 7.61 -3.82 -7.32
CA ILE A 68 6.67 -2.97 -6.59
C ILE A 68 5.42 -2.85 -7.45
N TYR A 69 4.26 -3.13 -6.87
CA TYR A 69 2.96 -3.03 -7.52
C TYR A 69 2.19 -1.87 -6.92
N TYR A 70 1.58 -1.06 -7.77
CA TYR A 70 0.75 0.05 -7.32
C TYR A 70 -0.57 0.12 -8.08
N TYR A 71 -1.64 0.31 -7.32
CA TYR A 71 -2.99 0.57 -7.82
C TYR A 71 -3.48 1.87 -7.23
N VAL A 72 -4.19 2.67 -8.03
CA VAL A 72 -4.87 3.86 -7.56
C VAL A 72 -6.16 4.11 -8.34
N SER A 73 -7.26 4.32 -7.62
CA SER A 73 -8.55 4.77 -8.14
C SER A 73 -8.80 6.22 -7.72
N MET A 74 -9.21 7.07 -8.65
CA MET A 74 -9.62 8.44 -8.37
C MET A 74 -10.98 8.53 -7.64
N SER A 75 -11.70 7.43 -7.51
CA SER A 75 -13.00 7.35 -6.85
C SER A 75 -13.14 6.01 -6.14
N LYS A 76 -13.11 5.99 -4.80
CA LYS A 76 -13.40 4.78 -4.03
C LYS A 76 -14.85 4.31 -4.23
N SER A 77 -15.77 5.26 -4.45
CA SER A 77 -17.19 4.96 -4.60
C SER A 77 -17.58 4.48 -6.01
N HIS A 78 -16.67 4.63 -6.99
CA HIS A 78 -16.92 4.45 -8.43
C HIS A 78 -18.04 5.32 -8.98
N LYS A 79 -18.35 6.44 -8.30
CA LYS A 79 -19.45 7.35 -8.62
C LYS A 79 -19.04 8.82 -8.64
N ASP A 80 -17.76 9.10 -8.47
CA ASP A 80 -17.26 10.47 -8.43
C ASP A 80 -16.82 10.95 -9.82
N THR A 81 -16.76 12.27 -9.97
CA THR A 81 -16.12 12.93 -11.11
C THR A 81 -14.84 13.58 -10.62
N TYR A 82 -13.68 13.00 -10.97
CA TYR A 82 -12.38 13.51 -10.57
C TYR A 82 -11.32 13.18 -11.61
N PRO A 83 -10.56 14.18 -12.12
CA PRO A 83 -9.58 13.95 -13.16
C PRO A 83 -8.40 13.13 -12.65
N PHE A 84 -7.88 12.26 -13.52
CA PHE A 84 -6.69 11.49 -13.24
C PHE A 84 -5.48 12.40 -13.01
N GLN A 85 -4.78 12.20 -11.89
CA GLN A 85 -3.55 12.93 -11.59
C GLN A 85 -2.34 12.21 -12.17
N THR A 86 -1.46 12.95 -12.83
CA THR A 86 -0.33 12.37 -13.57
C THR A 86 1.03 12.71 -12.98
N ILE A 87 1.08 13.44 -11.87
CA ILE A 87 2.32 13.99 -11.30
C ILE A 87 2.45 13.68 -9.81
N ASP A 88 3.69 13.79 -9.32
CA ASP A 88 4.05 13.72 -7.90
C ASP A 88 3.68 12.42 -7.17
N TYR A 89 3.82 11.28 -7.83
CA TYR A 89 3.77 9.99 -7.13
C TYR A 89 5.11 9.75 -6.43
N GLN A 90 5.18 10.07 -5.15
CA GLN A 90 6.41 10.00 -4.34
C GLN A 90 6.59 8.60 -3.77
N LEU A 91 7.30 7.75 -4.51
CA LEU A 91 7.68 6.39 -4.14
C LEU A 91 9.00 6.40 -3.36
N THR A 92 8.98 5.99 -2.11
CA THR A 92 10.19 5.73 -1.32
C THR A 92 10.56 4.26 -1.41
N VAL A 93 11.82 3.97 -1.71
CA VAL A 93 12.42 2.63 -1.69
C VAL A 93 13.70 2.68 -0.86
N GLY A 94 13.67 2.10 0.33
CA GLY A 94 14.72 2.25 1.34
C GLY A 94 14.89 3.70 1.75
N ASN A 95 16.08 4.26 1.48
CA ASN A 95 16.43 5.64 1.81
C ASN A 95 16.31 6.60 0.62
N ARG A 96 15.87 6.11 -0.54
CA ARG A 96 15.73 6.91 -1.76
C ARG A 96 14.26 7.21 -2.03
N GLN A 97 13.96 8.46 -2.32
CA GLN A 97 12.65 8.88 -2.82
C GLN A 97 12.74 9.07 -4.34
N HIS A 98 11.76 8.52 -5.03
CA HIS A 98 11.50 8.64 -6.46
C HIS A 98 10.20 9.43 -6.66
N THR A 99 10.22 10.50 -7.44
CA THR A 99 9.06 11.26 -7.88
C THR A 99 8.67 10.74 -9.26
N ILE A 100 7.59 9.96 -9.31
CA ILE A 100 7.11 9.32 -10.53
C ILE A 100 6.04 10.16 -11.18
N TYR A 101 6.22 10.45 -12.46
CA TYR A 101 5.25 11.08 -13.34
C TYR A 101 4.70 10.04 -14.31
N ILE A 102 3.46 10.23 -14.72
CA ILE A 102 2.73 9.35 -15.64
C ILE A 102 2.61 10.07 -16.98
N LYS A 103 3.45 9.69 -17.93
CA LYS A 103 3.45 10.23 -19.28
C LYS A 103 2.47 9.50 -20.18
N ASN A 104 2.15 10.14 -21.31
CA ASN A 104 1.20 9.65 -22.31
C ASN A 104 -0.23 9.46 -21.76
N ALA A 105 -0.56 10.18 -20.67
CA ALA A 105 -1.86 10.18 -20.03
C ALA A 105 -2.70 11.44 -20.35
N TRP A 106 -2.34 12.20 -21.38
CA TRP A 106 -3.01 13.46 -21.75
C TRP A 106 -4.34 13.27 -22.50
N ASP A 107 -4.59 12.09 -23.06
CA ASP A 107 -5.80 11.77 -23.84
C ASP A 107 -6.30 10.35 -23.55
N ILE A 108 -6.54 10.07 -22.27
CA ILE A 108 -7.12 8.79 -21.85
C ILE A 108 -8.58 8.74 -22.35
N LYS A 109 -8.82 7.86 -23.32
CA LYS A 109 -10.12 7.74 -23.97
C LYS A 109 -11.18 7.21 -22.99
N PRO A 110 -12.43 7.72 -23.06
CA PRO A 110 -13.54 7.19 -22.27
C PRO A 110 -13.70 5.67 -22.43
N ASN A 111 -13.83 4.96 -21.31
CA ASN A 111 -14.10 3.53 -21.22
C ASN A 111 -13.07 2.66 -21.96
N LYS A 112 -11.79 3.08 -21.93
CA LYS A 112 -10.69 2.38 -22.61
C LYS A 112 -9.43 2.30 -21.74
N ASN A 113 -8.71 1.20 -21.89
CA ASN A 113 -7.35 1.04 -21.40
C ASN A 113 -6.39 1.87 -22.25
N THR A 114 -5.56 2.66 -21.59
CA THR A 114 -4.47 3.43 -22.19
C THR A 114 -3.17 2.97 -21.54
N LYS A 115 -2.22 2.49 -22.36
CA LYS A 115 -0.86 2.23 -21.88
C LYS A 115 -0.18 3.56 -21.64
N VAL A 116 0.42 3.71 -20.47
CA VAL A 116 1.13 4.92 -20.05
C VAL A 116 2.58 4.58 -19.74
N LEU A 117 3.42 5.61 -19.63
CA LEU A 117 4.83 5.45 -19.29
C LEU A 117 5.09 6.10 -17.93
N LEU A 118 5.77 5.37 -17.05
CA LEU A 118 6.27 5.93 -15.81
C LEU A 118 7.62 6.60 -16.05
N GLN A 119 7.81 7.79 -15.50
CA GLN A 119 9.06 8.55 -15.57
C GLN A 119 9.45 8.99 -14.17
N ASP A 120 10.66 8.63 -13.73
CA ASP A 120 11.26 9.14 -12.50
C ASP A 120 11.92 10.50 -12.78
N THR A 121 11.38 11.55 -12.19
CA THR A 121 11.83 12.93 -12.36
C THR A 121 12.80 13.38 -11.27
N SER A 122 13.13 12.51 -10.30
CA SER A 122 13.98 12.87 -9.15
C SER A 122 15.41 13.23 -9.51
N ASN A 123 15.90 12.71 -10.65
CA ASN A 123 17.26 12.91 -11.11
C ASN A 123 17.35 12.88 -12.65
N GLY A 124 16.67 13.82 -13.32
CA GLY A 124 16.82 14.04 -14.76
C GLY A 124 15.90 13.24 -15.66
N ASP A 125 14.62 13.11 -15.30
CA ASP A 125 13.53 12.62 -16.17
C ASP A 125 13.81 11.27 -16.86
N ARG A 126 14.09 10.23 -16.07
CA ARG A 126 14.35 8.87 -16.57
C ARG A 126 13.06 8.09 -16.79
N ASN A 127 12.90 7.55 -17.99
CA ASN A 127 11.79 6.62 -18.29
C ASN A 127 12.03 5.25 -17.64
N LEU A 128 11.02 4.71 -16.96
CA LEU A 128 11.03 3.37 -16.38
C LEU A 128 10.55 2.36 -17.44
N VAL A 129 11.45 1.98 -18.34
CA VAL A 129 11.11 1.29 -19.59
C VAL A 129 10.63 -0.16 -19.40
N ASN A 130 10.95 -0.80 -18.27
CA ASN A 130 10.50 -2.16 -17.94
C ASN A 130 9.30 -2.16 -16.98
N SER A 131 8.72 -0.99 -16.74
CA SER A 131 7.61 -0.79 -15.80
C SER A 131 6.28 -0.64 -16.54
N PRO A 132 5.53 -1.73 -16.83
CA PRO A 132 4.23 -1.62 -17.46
C PRO A 132 3.25 -0.86 -16.56
N ALA A 133 2.48 0.02 -17.18
CA ALA A 133 1.42 0.77 -16.52
C ALA A 133 0.23 0.97 -17.46
N ILE A 134 -0.98 0.81 -16.93
CA ILE A 134 -2.23 1.02 -17.66
C ILE A 134 -3.14 1.92 -16.84
N VAL A 135 -3.76 2.87 -17.52
CA VAL A 135 -4.85 3.69 -16.98
C VAL A 135 -6.13 3.34 -17.73
N HIS A 136 -7.21 3.11 -17.00
CA HIS A 136 -8.57 3.03 -17.55
C HIS A 136 -9.39 4.21 -17.05
N ARG A 137 -10.03 4.93 -17.96
CA ARG A 137 -10.99 5.98 -17.62
C ARG A 137 -12.41 5.45 -17.71
N PHE A 138 -13.16 5.55 -16.63
CA PHE A 138 -14.56 5.15 -16.53
C PHE A 138 -15.44 6.40 -16.69
N VAL A 139 -16.32 6.39 -17.69
CA VAL A 139 -17.23 7.50 -17.99
C VAL A 139 -18.66 6.99 -18.12
N GLY A 140 -19.57 7.59 -17.38
CA GLY A 140 -20.99 7.30 -17.46
C GLY A 140 -21.84 8.40 -16.81
N PRO A 141 -23.16 8.17 -16.66
CA PRO A 141 -24.05 9.17 -16.08
C PRO A 141 -23.65 9.53 -14.64
N GLY A 142 -23.14 10.75 -14.45
CA GLY A 142 -22.78 11.28 -13.14
C GLY A 142 -21.40 10.87 -12.62
N TYR A 143 -20.59 10.14 -13.38
CA TYR A 143 -19.23 9.78 -12.98
C TYR A 143 -18.24 9.87 -14.16
N ASP A 144 -17.03 10.31 -13.83
CA ASP A 144 -15.89 10.39 -14.74
C ASP A 144 -14.62 10.35 -13.90
N TYR A 145 -14.03 9.16 -13.80
CA TYR A 145 -12.85 8.91 -12.97
C TYR A 145 -11.93 7.92 -13.68
N ALA A 146 -10.73 7.74 -13.18
CA ALA A 146 -9.80 6.76 -13.71
C ALA A 146 -9.19 5.89 -12.63
N ILE A 147 -8.74 4.72 -13.05
CA ILE A 147 -7.98 3.77 -12.26
C ILE A 147 -6.68 3.49 -12.99
N MET A 148 -5.57 3.46 -12.26
CA MET A 148 -4.28 3.03 -12.77
C MET A 148 -3.79 1.81 -12.00
N GLU A 149 -3.13 0.93 -12.74
CA GLU A 149 -2.25 -0.09 -12.17
C GLU A 149 -0.87 -0.01 -12.82
N CYS A 150 0.16 -0.35 -12.06
CA CYS A 150 1.50 -0.53 -12.59
C CYS A 150 2.31 -1.54 -11.79
N ARG A 151 3.40 -1.97 -12.42
CA ARG A 151 4.43 -2.81 -11.82
C ARG A 151 5.78 -2.21 -12.16
N ILE A 152 6.64 -2.04 -11.16
CA ILE A 152 7.97 -1.44 -11.28
C ILE A 152 9.00 -2.46 -10.80
N PRO A 153 9.89 -2.99 -11.67
CA PRO A 153 11.04 -3.75 -11.20
C PRO A 153 12.03 -2.81 -10.49
N TYR A 154 12.69 -3.32 -9.45
CA TYR A 154 13.64 -2.50 -8.68
C TYR A 154 14.79 -1.94 -9.53
N GLU A 155 15.20 -2.66 -10.58
CA GLU A 155 16.27 -2.22 -11.50
C GLU A 155 15.93 -0.92 -12.23
N ASP A 156 14.66 -0.67 -12.57
CA ASP A 156 14.23 0.58 -13.21
C ASP A 156 14.43 1.79 -12.27
N LEU A 157 14.56 1.56 -10.97
CA LEU A 157 14.81 2.56 -9.93
C LEU A 157 16.30 2.63 -9.51
N ASP A 158 17.20 1.89 -10.17
CA ASP A 158 18.56 1.58 -9.68
C ASP A 158 18.57 1.07 -8.23
N ALA A 159 17.54 0.31 -7.86
CA ALA A 159 17.39 -0.26 -6.54
C ALA A 159 17.57 -1.79 -6.59
N THR A 160 17.77 -2.37 -5.41
CA THR A 160 17.74 -3.82 -5.20
C THR A 160 16.73 -4.11 -4.10
N SER A 161 15.93 -5.17 -4.27
CA SER A 161 15.03 -5.63 -3.20
C SER A 161 15.85 -6.10 -2.01
N MET A 162 15.52 -5.61 -0.82
CA MET A 162 16.18 -6.00 0.41
C MET A 162 15.14 -6.29 1.50
N ALA A 163 15.35 -7.36 2.26
CA ALA A 163 14.50 -7.68 3.38
C ALA A 163 14.47 -6.54 4.42
N GLY A 164 13.28 -6.19 4.91
CA GLY A 164 13.05 -5.06 5.82
C GLY A 164 13.11 -3.68 5.16
N GLN A 165 13.26 -3.59 3.83
CA GLN A 165 13.32 -2.30 3.16
C GLN A 165 11.96 -1.60 3.25
N LYS A 166 11.99 -0.32 3.65
CA LYS A 166 10.81 0.53 3.63
C LYS A 166 10.42 0.80 2.18
N ILE A 167 9.19 0.44 1.81
CA ILE A 167 8.59 0.82 0.54
C ILE A 167 7.29 1.56 0.85
N SER A 168 7.18 2.80 0.40
CA SER A 168 5.99 3.62 0.66
C SER A 168 5.66 4.57 -0.47
N MET A 169 4.39 4.87 -0.68
CA MET A 169 3.90 5.82 -1.67
C MET A 169 3.15 6.96 -0.98
N LYS A 170 3.46 8.19 -1.39
CA LYS A 170 2.65 9.38 -1.10
C LYS A 170 2.28 10.05 -2.41
N THR A 171 1.03 10.44 -2.58
CA THR A 171 0.59 11.18 -3.77
C THR A 171 -0.08 12.49 -3.33
N PRO A 172 0.70 13.59 -3.18
CA PRO A 172 0.18 14.86 -2.69
C PRO A 172 -0.97 15.42 -3.54
N GLN A 173 -1.08 15.06 -4.83
CA GLN A 173 -2.21 15.51 -5.64
C GLN A 173 -3.56 14.86 -5.25
N LEU A 174 -3.53 13.81 -4.42
CA LEU A 174 -4.71 13.01 -4.04
C LEU A 174 -5.05 13.14 -2.56
N GLY A 175 -4.04 13.27 -1.70
CA GLY A 175 -4.18 13.35 -0.25
C GLY A 175 -2.83 13.36 0.48
N MET A 176 -2.87 13.43 1.80
CA MET A 176 -1.68 13.50 2.66
C MET A 176 -1.22 12.16 3.21
N GLN A 177 -1.99 11.09 2.97
CA GLN A 177 -1.74 9.76 3.50
C GLN A 177 -0.48 9.16 2.86
N ILE A 178 0.27 8.41 3.67
CA ILE A 178 1.42 7.62 3.24
C ILE A 178 1.02 6.15 3.29
N ILE A 179 1.07 5.49 2.15
CA ILE A 179 0.77 4.07 2.01
C ILE A 179 2.07 3.31 2.11
N THR A 180 2.14 2.28 2.96
CA THR A 180 3.33 1.42 3.08
C THR A 180 3.03 0.07 2.45
N ALA A 181 3.99 -0.48 1.71
CA ALA A 181 3.80 -1.73 1.01
C ALA A 181 3.56 -2.89 1.97
N VAL A 182 2.73 -3.85 1.55
CA VAL A 182 2.57 -5.16 2.20
C VAL A 182 3.27 -6.22 1.34
N GLY A 183 4.05 -7.11 1.94
CA GLY A 183 4.68 -8.24 1.23
C GLY A 183 6.06 -8.67 1.75
N GLY A 184 6.48 -9.87 1.33
CA GLY A 184 7.56 -10.69 1.90
C GLY A 184 8.92 -10.02 2.14
N SER A 185 9.30 -8.98 1.39
CA SER A 185 10.60 -8.30 1.58
C SER A 185 10.54 -7.12 2.57
N THR A 186 9.38 -6.77 3.15
CA THR A 186 9.27 -5.59 4.05
C THR A 186 9.58 -5.87 5.53
N GLY A 187 9.99 -7.09 5.88
CA GLY A 187 10.26 -7.49 7.27
C GLY A 187 9.06 -7.26 8.21
N PRO A 188 9.19 -7.48 9.53
CA PRO A 188 8.09 -7.36 10.49
C PRO A 188 7.45 -5.97 10.64
N PHE A 189 7.85 -4.96 9.86
CA PHE A 189 7.42 -3.57 10.04
C PHE A 189 5.96 -3.30 9.62
N VAL A 190 5.30 -4.20 8.91
CA VAL A 190 3.94 -3.96 8.38
C VAL A 190 2.82 -4.37 9.33
N LEU A 191 3.07 -5.17 10.37
CA LEU A 191 2.03 -5.51 11.37
C LEU A 191 1.79 -4.41 12.42
N ALA A 192 2.70 -3.45 12.58
CA ALA A 192 2.55 -2.39 13.57
C ALA A 192 1.46 -1.37 13.17
N GLY A 193 1.29 -1.07 11.87
CA GLY A 193 0.31 -0.08 11.41
C GLY A 193 -1.13 -0.52 11.59
N VAL A 194 -1.45 -1.77 11.22
CA VAL A 194 -2.79 -2.36 11.39
C VAL A 194 -3.07 -2.68 12.86
N GLY A 195 -2.07 -3.14 13.61
CA GLY A 195 -2.18 -3.42 15.04
C GLY A 195 -2.49 -2.19 15.90
N VAL A 196 -1.86 -1.04 15.60
CA VAL A 196 -2.11 0.22 16.34
C VAL A 196 -3.52 0.75 16.08
N ILE A 197 -4.07 0.61 14.86
CA ILE A 197 -5.44 1.04 14.56
C ILE A 197 -6.46 0.17 15.28
N ILE A 198 -6.29 -1.16 15.30
CA ILE A 198 -7.17 -2.08 16.03
C ILE A 198 -7.08 -1.85 17.55
N ALA A 199 -5.87 -1.62 18.08
CA ALA A 199 -5.67 -1.31 19.50
C ALA A 199 -6.31 0.02 19.90
N ALA A 200 -6.16 1.07 19.08
CA ALA A 200 -6.79 2.37 19.32
C ALA A 200 -8.32 2.29 19.28
N PHE A 201 -8.90 1.57 18.31
CA PHE A 201 -10.35 1.35 18.23
C PHE A 201 -10.88 0.51 19.40
N GLY A 202 -10.12 -0.51 19.82
CA GLY A 202 -10.45 -1.35 20.99
C GLY A 202 -10.47 -0.54 22.30
N ILE A 203 -9.45 0.30 22.53
CA ILE A 203 -9.38 1.17 23.71
C ILE A 203 -10.51 2.20 23.69
N PHE A 204 -10.82 2.80 22.54
CA PHE A 204 -11.88 3.81 22.43
C PHE A 204 -13.28 3.22 22.71
N LYS A 205 -13.56 2.01 22.22
CA LYS A 205 -14.82 1.29 22.48
C LYS A 205 -14.94 0.80 23.93
N TYR A 206 -13.83 0.39 24.55
CA TYR A 206 -13.79 0.00 25.96
C TYR A 206 -14.05 1.18 26.90
N ARG A 207 -13.47 2.36 26.62
CA ARG A 207 -13.67 3.58 27.44
C ARG A 207 -15.12 4.08 27.40
N LYS A 208 -15.80 4.03 26.24
CA LYS A 208 -17.23 4.41 26.17
C LYS A 208 -18.15 3.50 27.00
N ARG A 209 -17.81 2.22 27.17
CA ARG A 209 -18.61 1.28 27.97
C ARG A 209 -18.48 1.49 29.49
N LYS A 210 -17.44 2.18 29.97
CA LYS A 210 -17.29 2.49 31.40
C LYS A 210 -17.94 3.81 31.84
N ILE A 211 -18.24 4.70 30.90
CA ILE A 211 -18.90 5.98 31.19
C ILE A 211 -20.43 5.82 31.23
N VAL A 212 -20.95 4.72 30.69
CA VAL A 212 -22.36 4.31 30.82
C VAL A 212 -22.44 3.17 31.85
N LYS A 213 -22.29 3.52 33.12
CA LYS A 213 -22.75 2.75 34.28
C LYS A 213 -23.07 3.70 35.42
#